data_AF-A0A5C1B1N6-F1
#
_entry.id   AF-A0A5C1B1N6-F1
#
_cell.length_a   1.000
_cell.length_b   1.000
_cell.length_c   1.000
_cell.angle_alpha   90.00
_cell.angle_beta   90.00
_cell.angle_gamma   90.00
#
_symmetry.space_group_name_H-M   'P 1'
#
loop_
_entity.id
_entity.type
_entity.pdbx_description
1 polymer ?
#
loop_
_entity_poly.entity_id
_entity_poly.type
_entity_poly.pdbx_seq_one_letter_code
_entity_poly.pdbx_strand_id
1 'polypeptide(L)'
;MRELSAVPNEPAIGRRYWSPGLNEGYIPQGLTVYRDEILIAAYRSTERDQDNGPSQLFRLSRTDGRLLGSFALPATYGHPGGLAMVEDTLFVTNSGRLLALDFRESCRSGECVPLKEARVDKAMGPSFLAASGDRLWFGPFRREGTPSLHAVPVARVLSESEATISLADAETTIPLPLFAQGATFGDEGSIWISQSAGNRPAFLSRLDSRTGALLAHYAAPGGIEDLGHAPDGKLWAVSEAGTQRWNRWSTFYPVVFEIDPAKLVVA
;
A
#
# COMPACT_ATOMS: atom_id res chain seq x y z
N MET A 1 14.70 21.80 -9.85
CA MET A 1 13.77 20.91 -9.12
C MET A 1 12.37 21.26 -9.57
N ARG A 2 11.55 20.30 -10.01
CA ARG A 2 10.17 20.58 -10.42
C ARG A 2 9.33 20.81 -9.17
N GLU A 3 8.46 21.82 -9.19
CA GLU A 3 7.53 22.06 -8.09
C GLU A 3 6.46 20.97 -8.03
N LEU A 4 5.96 20.70 -6.82
CA LEU A 4 4.83 19.79 -6.64
C LEU A 4 3.60 20.36 -7.37
N SER A 5 2.90 19.50 -8.11
CA SER A 5 1.63 19.86 -8.72
C SER A 5 0.60 20.22 -7.66
N ALA A 6 -0.28 21.18 -7.97
CA ALA A 6 -1.54 21.30 -7.27
C ALA A 6 -2.35 20.00 -7.43
N VAL A 7 -3.02 19.56 -6.37
CA VAL A 7 -3.74 18.29 -6.33
C VAL A 7 -5.17 18.48 -5.83
N PRO A 8 -6.11 17.59 -6.20
CA PRO A 8 -7.44 17.60 -5.63
C PRO A 8 -7.41 17.46 -4.10
N ASN A 9 -8.42 18.02 -3.42
CA ASN A 9 -8.54 17.98 -1.97
C ASN A 9 -7.29 18.52 -1.23
N GLU A 10 -6.54 19.46 -1.81
CA GLU A 10 -5.36 20.07 -1.19
C GLU A 10 -5.57 20.54 0.26
N PRO A 11 -6.72 21.13 0.66
CA PRO A 11 -6.97 21.48 2.07
C PRO A 11 -6.99 20.29 3.05
N ALA A 12 -7.25 19.08 2.55
CA ALA A 12 -7.17 17.84 3.33
C ALA A 12 -5.76 17.26 3.39
N ILE A 13 -4.85 17.72 2.54
CA ILE A 13 -3.47 17.24 2.53
C ILE A 13 -2.65 17.97 3.59
N GLY A 14 -2.11 17.21 4.52
CA GLY A 14 -1.30 17.71 5.62
C GLY A 14 0.20 17.66 5.30
N ARG A 15 0.94 16.98 6.18
CA ARG A 15 2.38 16.78 6.03
C ARG A 15 2.72 16.05 4.72
N ARG A 16 3.84 16.42 4.11
CA ARG A 16 4.35 15.85 2.86
C ARG A 16 5.84 15.64 2.98
N TYR A 17 6.30 14.45 2.63
CA TYR A 17 7.70 14.07 2.61
C TYR A 17 8.04 13.52 1.23
N TRP A 18 9.22 13.85 0.70
CA TRP A 18 9.70 13.18 -0.50
C TRP A 18 9.75 11.68 -0.25
N SER A 19 9.25 10.89 -1.21
CA SER A 19 9.41 9.44 -1.13
C SER A 19 10.91 9.10 -1.02
N PRO A 20 11.30 8.16 -0.17
CA PRO A 20 12.69 7.75 -0.07
C PRO A 20 13.16 7.08 -1.35
N GLY A 21 14.45 7.22 -1.68
CA GLY A 21 15.07 6.52 -2.81
C GLY A 21 14.79 7.11 -4.20
N LEU A 22 14.15 8.28 -4.32
CA LEU A 22 13.76 8.85 -5.62
C LEU A 22 14.94 9.13 -6.55
N ASN A 23 16.09 9.56 -6.02
CA ASN A 23 17.28 9.85 -6.81
C ASN A 23 18.00 8.59 -7.29
N GLU A 24 17.75 7.47 -6.61
CA GLU A 24 18.25 6.15 -6.92
C GLU A 24 17.32 5.40 -7.89
N GLY A 25 16.12 5.95 -8.15
CA GLY A 25 15.12 5.38 -9.05
C GLY A 25 14.11 4.46 -8.39
N TYR A 26 13.93 4.56 -7.06
CA TYR A 26 12.88 3.84 -6.36
C TYR A 26 11.50 4.43 -6.66
N ILE A 27 10.56 3.53 -6.94
CA ILE A 27 9.15 3.80 -7.17
C ILE A 27 8.38 3.20 -5.99
N PRO A 28 7.73 4.02 -5.15
CA PRO A 28 6.93 3.51 -4.04
C PRO A 28 5.70 2.78 -4.56
N GLN A 29 5.29 1.73 -3.86
CA GLN A 29 4.13 0.91 -4.18
C GLN A 29 3.31 0.67 -2.90
N GLY A 30 3.72 -0.32 -2.09
CA GLY A 30 3.05 -0.64 -0.83
C GLY A 30 3.36 0.37 0.29
N LEU A 31 2.38 0.58 1.18
CA LEU A 31 2.48 1.49 2.31
C LEU A 31 1.64 0.97 3.47
N THR A 32 2.20 1.00 4.67
CA THR A 32 1.40 0.79 5.89
C THR A 32 1.91 1.70 7.00
N VAL A 33 1.08 1.96 8.01
CA VAL A 33 1.46 2.74 9.19
C VAL A 33 1.64 1.77 10.36
N TYR A 34 2.77 1.91 11.05
CA TYR A 34 3.05 1.15 12.26
C TYR A 34 3.52 2.11 13.36
N ARG A 35 2.64 2.34 14.33
CA ARG A 35 2.86 3.31 15.43
C ARG A 35 3.18 4.71 14.87
N ASP A 36 4.38 5.22 15.14
CA ASP A 36 4.85 6.53 14.67
C ASP A 36 5.74 6.45 13.43
N GLU A 37 5.68 5.32 12.72
CA GLU A 37 6.43 5.08 11.49
C GLU A 37 5.51 4.89 10.28
N ILE A 38 5.97 5.37 9.13
CA ILE A 38 5.39 5.05 7.82
C ILE A 38 6.35 4.08 7.15
N LEU A 39 5.82 2.90 6.81
CA LEU A 39 6.57 1.85 6.12
C LEU A 39 6.22 1.92 4.64
N ILE A 40 7.23 1.90 3.78
CA ILE A 40 7.06 2.02 2.33
C ILE A 40 7.85 0.92 1.66
N ALA A 41 7.20 0.12 0.84
CA ALA A 41 7.86 -0.79 -0.06
C ALA A 41 8.01 -0.12 -1.41
N ALA A 42 9.22 -0.15 -1.96
CA ALA A 42 9.50 0.42 -3.26
C ALA A 42 10.43 -0.50 -4.05
N TYR A 43 10.26 -0.51 -5.37
CA TYR A 43 11.16 -1.20 -6.27
C TYR A 43 11.94 -0.20 -7.10
N ARG A 44 13.16 -0.55 -7.47
CA ARG A 44 13.99 0.28 -8.33
C ARG A 44 13.63 0.03 -9.80
N SER A 45 13.21 1.08 -10.49
CA SER A 45 13.03 1.08 -11.94
C SER A 45 13.28 2.48 -12.51
N THR A 46 14.21 2.58 -13.45
CA THR A 46 14.56 3.83 -14.14
C THR A 46 14.06 3.85 -15.59
N GLU A 47 13.65 2.71 -16.12
CA GLU A 47 13.22 2.54 -17.51
C GLU A 47 11.71 2.31 -17.61
N ARG A 48 11.10 2.79 -18.68
CA ARG A 48 9.64 2.72 -18.86
C ARG A 48 9.13 1.30 -18.95
N ASP A 49 9.90 0.38 -19.53
CA ASP A 49 9.45 -0.98 -19.81
C ASP A 49 9.81 -1.97 -18.67
N GLN A 50 10.57 -1.51 -17.67
CA GLN A 50 10.94 -2.30 -16.50
C GLN A 50 9.88 -2.15 -15.40
N ASP A 51 9.09 -3.20 -15.16
CA ASP A 51 8.05 -3.25 -14.13
C ASP A 51 8.44 -4.01 -12.86
N ASN A 52 9.71 -4.37 -12.70
CA ASN A 52 10.23 -5.04 -11.53
C ASN A 52 11.71 -4.69 -11.31
N GLY A 53 12.20 -4.83 -10.08
CA GLY A 53 13.61 -4.64 -9.77
C GLY A 53 13.95 -4.86 -8.30
N PRO A 54 15.22 -4.65 -7.91
CA PRO A 54 15.63 -4.70 -6.51
C PRO A 54 14.70 -3.83 -5.66
N SER A 55 14.19 -4.40 -4.59
CA SER A 55 13.15 -3.77 -3.78
C SER A 55 13.62 -3.56 -2.35
N GLN A 56 13.09 -2.51 -1.72
CA GLN A 56 13.52 -2.05 -0.41
C GLN A 56 12.30 -1.66 0.41
N LEU A 57 12.34 -2.00 1.70
CA LEU A 57 11.47 -1.41 2.70
C LEU A 57 12.16 -0.18 3.30
N PHE A 58 11.49 0.95 3.28
CA PHE A 58 11.91 2.18 3.93
C PHE A 58 11.04 2.48 5.14
N ARG A 59 11.65 3.08 6.16
CA ARG A 59 10.98 3.51 7.39
C ARG A 59 11.12 5.00 7.57
N LEU A 60 10.03 5.73 7.57
CA LEU A 60 10.02 7.17 7.84
C LEU A 60 9.40 7.45 9.20
N SER A 61 9.92 8.44 9.93
CA SER A 61 9.18 9.03 11.04
C SER A 61 7.93 9.72 10.51
N ARG A 62 6.78 9.40 11.09
CA ARG A 62 5.51 10.04 10.76
C ARG A 62 5.49 11.53 11.13
N THR A 63 6.29 11.92 12.12
CA THR A 63 6.31 13.28 12.68
C THR A 63 7.06 14.29 11.80
N ASP A 64 8.22 13.90 11.28
CA ASP A 64 9.12 14.82 10.55
C ASP A 64 9.62 14.29 9.20
N GLY A 65 9.24 13.07 8.81
CA GLY A 65 9.63 12.45 7.53
C GLY A 65 11.07 11.95 7.50
N ARG A 66 11.80 11.98 8.62
CA ARG A 66 13.18 11.51 8.68
C ARG A 66 13.25 10.01 8.40
N LEU A 67 14.18 9.61 7.54
CA LEU A 67 14.51 8.20 7.32
C LEU A 67 15.07 7.58 8.61
N LEU A 68 14.38 6.57 9.13
CA LEU A 68 14.74 5.82 10.33
C LEU A 68 15.61 4.61 10.02
N GLY A 69 15.48 4.07 8.81
CA GLY A 69 16.24 2.93 8.32
C GLY A 69 15.60 2.33 7.08
N SER A 70 16.27 1.32 6.54
CA SER A 70 15.77 0.52 5.43
C SER A 70 16.44 -0.84 5.39
N PHE A 71 15.82 -1.79 4.71
CA PHE A 71 16.41 -3.09 4.40
C PHE A 71 15.90 -3.62 3.06
N ALA A 72 16.72 -4.42 2.38
CA ALA A 72 16.34 -5.01 1.10
C ALA A 72 15.29 -6.11 1.28
N LEU A 73 14.31 -6.15 0.38
CA LEU A 73 13.40 -7.30 0.26
C LEU A 73 14.06 -8.38 -0.62
N PRO A 74 13.66 -9.66 -0.48
CA PRO A 74 14.19 -10.72 -1.34
C PRO A 74 13.95 -10.41 -2.83
N ALA A 75 14.85 -10.87 -3.71
CA ALA A 75 14.79 -10.57 -5.14
C ALA A 75 13.47 -11.03 -5.82
N THR A 76 12.78 -12.00 -5.23
CA THR A 76 11.46 -12.47 -5.66
C THR A 76 10.33 -11.46 -5.42
N TYR A 77 10.56 -10.41 -4.64
CA TYR A 77 9.63 -9.32 -4.33
C TYR A 77 9.94 -8.05 -5.14
N GLY A 78 10.16 -8.20 -6.44
CA GLY A 78 10.61 -7.11 -7.31
C GLY A 78 9.57 -6.03 -7.64
N HIS A 79 8.32 -6.19 -7.21
CA HIS A 79 7.25 -5.19 -7.34
C HIS A 79 6.30 -5.30 -6.12
N PRO A 80 6.74 -4.86 -4.94
CA PRO A 80 6.07 -5.12 -3.67
C PRO A 80 4.86 -4.20 -3.50
N GLY A 81 3.71 -4.63 -4.03
CA GLY A 81 2.50 -3.80 -4.11
C GLY A 81 1.74 -3.65 -2.81
N GLY A 82 1.78 -4.65 -1.92
CA GLY A 82 1.01 -4.63 -0.66
C GLY A 82 1.87 -4.72 0.58
N LEU A 83 1.58 -3.85 1.54
CA LEU A 83 2.09 -3.93 2.91
C LEU A 83 0.96 -4.00 3.92
N ALA A 84 1.09 -4.86 4.92
CA ALA A 84 0.20 -4.83 6.08
C ALA A 84 0.93 -5.27 7.33
N MET A 85 0.57 -4.68 8.47
CA MET A 85 1.13 -5.02 9.77
C MET A 85 0.07 -5.66 10.64
N VAL A 86 0.40 -6.79 11.26
CA VAL A 86 -0.39 -7.37 12.36
C VAL A 86 0.56 -7.57 13.52
N GLU A 87 0.30 -6.87 14.62
CA GLU A 87 1.19 -6.79 15.77
C GLU A 87 2.61 -6.36 15.37
N ASP A 88 3.60 -7.26 15.45
CA ASP A 88 4.99 -7.02 15.07
C ASP A 88 5.39 -7.83 13.80
N THR A 89 4.43 -8.44 13.11
CA THR A 89 4.65 -9.17 11.85
C THR A 89 4.29 -8.29 10.67
N LEU A 90 5.28 -8.01 9.82
CA LEU A 90 5.06 -7.30 8.56
C LEU A 90 4.80 -8.32 7.45
N PHE A 91 3.74 -8.08 6.68
CA PHE A 91 3.37 -8.84 5.50
C PHE A 91 3.66 -8.03 4.24
N VAL A 92 4.26 -8.68 3.24
CA VAL A 92 4.58 -8.11 1.94
C VAL A 92 4.03 -9.02 0.85
N THR A 93 3.25 -8.48 -0.08
CA THR A 93 2.85 -9.23 -1.29
C THR A 93 3.62 -8.80 -2.53
N ASN A 94 3.85 -9.77 -3.40
CA ASN A 94 4.19 -9.53 -4.79
C ASN A 94 3.55 -10.62 -5.66
N SER A 95 2.53 -10.25 -6.44
CA SER A 95 1.95 -11.02 -7.55
C SER A 95 2.04 -12.56 -7.44
N GLY A 96 1.32 -13.13 -6.47
CA GLY A 96 1.20 -14.57 -6.24
C GLY A 96 2.10 -15.10 -5.12
N ARG A 97 2.78 -14.21 -4.39
CA ARG A 97 3.61 -14.53 -3.23
C ARG A 97 3.26 -13.62 -2.07
N LEU A 98 3.47 -14.15 -0.88
CA LEU A 98 3.39 -13.45 0.39
C LEU A 98 4.62 -13.79 1.22
N LEU A 99 5.23 -12.76 1.79
CA LEU A 99 6.28 -12.86 2.79
C LEU A 99 5.74 -12.30 4.10
N ALA A 100 5.83 -13.09 5.17
CA ALA A 100 5.74 -12.61 6.54
C ALA A 100 7.17 -12.50 7.09
N LEU A 101 7.48 -11.37 7.74
CA LEU A 101 8.80 -11.13 8.33
C LEU A 101 8.70 -10.61 9.76
N ASP A 102 9.71 -10.94 10.57
CA ASP A 102 9.87 -10.40 11.91
C ASP A 102 10.34 -8.95 11.77
N PHE A 103 9.43 -8.00 11.97
CA PHE A 103 9.72 -6.61 11.69
C PHE A 103 10.77 -6.04 12.65
N ARG A 104 10.71 -6.43 13.93
CA ARG A 104 11.63 -5.92 14.94
C ARG A 104 13.04 -6.43 14.71
N GLU A 105 13.17 -7.73 14.44
CA GLU A 105 14.46 -8.33 14.17
C GLU A 105 15.05 -7.81 12.85
N SER A 106 14.21 -7.64 11.82
CA SER A 106 14.64 -7.04 10.55
C SER A 106 15.15 -5.60 10.73
N CYS A 107 14.50 -4.83 11.59
CA CYS A 107 14.94 -3.49 11.94
C CYS A 107 16.25 -3.47 12.74
N ARG A 108 16.46 -4.46 13.61
CA ARG A 108 17.65 -4.58 14.45
C ARG A 108 18.88 -5.01 13.64
N SER A 109 18.71 -5.95 12.72
CA SER A 109 19.78 -6.47 11.87
C SER A 109 20.08 -5.58 10.65
N GLY A 110 19.07 -4.83 10.17
CA GLY A 110 19.16 -4.13 8.89
C GLY A 110 18.93 -5.05 7.68
N GLU A 111 18.45 -6.27 7.92
CA GLU A 111 18.22 -7.31 6.90
C GLU A 111 16.77 -7.82 6.97
N CYS A 112 16.24 -8.37 5.87
CA CYS A 112 14.93 -9.01 5.90
C CYS A 112 15.02 -10.35 6.64
N VAL A 113 14.25 -10.50 7.72
CA VAL A 113 14.22 -11.71 8.56
C VAL A 113 12.88 -12.43 8.34
N PRO A 114 12.82 -13.40 7.41
CA PRO A 114 11.57 -14.06 7.06
C PRO A 114 11.07 -14.97 8.19
N LEU A 115 9.77 -14.91 8.46
CA LEU A 115 9.05 -15.87 9.29
C LEU A 115 8.40 -16.95 8.44
N LYS A 116 7.82 -16.56 7.29
CA LYS A 116 7.17 -17.48 6.35
C LYS A 116 7.14 -16.88 4.96
N GLU A 117 7.33 -17.73 3.96
CA GLU A 117 6.92 -17.44 2.59
C GLU A 117 5.77 -18.37 2.18
N ALA A 118 4.79 -17.84 1.47
CA ALA A 118 3.66 -18.60 0.98
C ALA A 118 3.33 -18.24 -0.47
N ARG A 119 2.80 -19.21 -1.22
CA ARG A 119 2.16 -18.97 -2.51
C ARG A 119 0.74 -18.48 -2.26
N VAL A 120 0.31 -17.51 -3.07
CA VAL A 120 -1.05 -17.00 -3.08
C VAL A 120 -1.62 -17.19 -4.48
N ASP A 121 -2.83 -17.71 -4.57
CA ASP A 121 -3.54 -17.82 -5.84
C ASP A 121 -3.72 -16.44 -6.45
N LYS A 122 -3.41 -16.29 -7.74
CA LYS A 122 -3.59 -15.04 -8.48
C LYS A 122 -5.05 -14.61 -8.56
N ALA A 123 -6.00 -15.54 -8.37
CA ALA A 123 -7.42 -15.24 -8.28
C ALA A 123 -7.76 -14.38 -7.05
N MET A 124 -7.04 -14.53 -5.94
CA MET A 124 -7.14 -13.63 -4.77
C MET A 124 -6.67 -12.21 -5.10
N GLY A 125 -5.82 -12.10 -6.13
CA GLY A 125 -5.29 -10.83 -6.58
C GLY A 125 -4.40 -10.15 -5.55
N PRO A 126 -3.24 -10.69 -5.18
CA PRO A 126 -2.37 -10.11 -4.15
C PRO A 126 -1.59 -8.88 -4.66
N SER A 127 -2.29 -7.90 -5.24
CA SER A 127 -1.70 -6.64 -5.71
C SER A 127 -1.41 -5.70 -4.54
N PHE A 128 -2.31 -5.64 -3.56
CA PHE A 128 -2.12 -4.92 -2.31
C PHE A 128 -2.63 -5.71 -1.11
N LEU A 129 -2.32 -5.22 0.09
CA LEU A 129 -2.72 -5.82 1.36
C LEU A 129 -3.39 -4.78 2.27
N ALA A 130 -4.23 -5.27 3.19
CA ALA A 130 -4.63 -4.53 4.38
C ALA A 130 -4.73 -5.49 5.57
N ALA A 131 -4.72 -4.97 6.79
CA ALA A 131 -4.94 -5.75 8.01
C ALA A 131 -6.10 -5.18 8.82
N SER A 132 -6.84 -6.07 9.48
CA SER A 132 -7.86 -5.71 10.48
C SER A 132 -8.01 -6.85 11.47
N GLY A 133 -7.75 -6.58 12.75
CA GLY A 133 -7.72 -7.62 13.78
C GLY A 133 -6.70 -8.70 13.43
N ASP A 134 -7.16 -9.95 13.43
CA ASP A 134 -6.39 -11.15 13.09
C ASP A 134 -6.54 -11.58 11.63
N ARG A 135 -6.96 -10.67 10.74
CA ARG A 135 -7.18 -10.95 9.32
C ARG A 135 -6.27 -10.14 8.42
N LEU A 136 -5.78 -10.82 7.40
CA LEU A 136 -5.07 -10.22 6.28
C LEU A 136 -6.00 -10.17 5.06
N TRP A 137 -6.12 -9.01 4.43
CA TRP A 137 -7.01 -8.76 3.32
C TRP A 137 -6.21 -8.62 2.03
N PHE A 138 -6.57 -9.39 1.01
CA PHE A 138 -5.92 -9.42 -0.30
C PHE A 138 -6.80 -8.73 -1.33
N GLY A 139 -6.23 -7.80 -2.09
CA GLY A 139 -6.97 -7.00 -3.06
C GLY A 139 -6.28 -6.85 -4.43
N PRO A 140 -6.99 -7.12 -5.54
CA PRO A 140 -6.44 -7.02 -6.88
C PRO A 140 -6.47 -5.59 -7.42
N PHE A 141 -5.49 -5.27 -8.26
CA PHE A 141 -5.68 -4.26 -9.29
C PHE A 141 -6.48 -4.83 -10.46
N ARG A 142 -7.61 -4.19 -10.81
CA ARG A 142 -8.44 -4.53 -11.97
C ARG A 142 -8.92 -3.28 -12.71
N ARG A 143 -8.90 -3.33 -14.04
CA ARG A 143 -9.42 -2.27 -14.92
C ARG A 143 -10.86 -2.51 -15.36
N GLU A 144 -11.35 -3.73 -15.21
CA GLU A 144 -12.68 -4.18 -15.62
C GLU A 144 -13.15 -5.33 -14.71
N GLY A 145 -14.42 -5.69 -14.83
CA GLY A 145 -15.05 -6.75 -14.04
C GLY A 145 -15.48 -6.29 -12.64
N THR A 146 -15.63 -7.27 -11.74
CA THR A 146 -16.13 -7.07 -10.37
C THR A 146 -15.08 -7.57 -9.37
N PRO A 147 -14.03 -6.78 -9.08
CA PRO A 147 -13.01 -7.18 -8.13
C PRO A 147 -13.59 -7.29 -6.72
N SER A 148 -12.88 -8.02 -5.86
CA SER A 148 -13.25 -8.16 -4.45
C SER A 148 -12.02 -8.17 -3.58
N LEU A 149 -12.21 -7.78 -2.32
CA LEU A 149 -11.22 -7.87 -1.26
C LEU A 149 -11.52 -9.11 -0.43
N HIS A 150 -10.51 -9.95 -0.20
CA HIS A 150 -10.66 -11.25 0.44
C HIS A 150 -9.91 -11.31 1.77
N ALA A 151 -10.62 -11.58 2.87
CA ALA A 151 -10.04 -11.70 4.21
C ALA A 151 -9.66 -13.15 4.52
N VAL A 152 -8.40 -13.37 4.87
CA VAL A 152 -7.88 -14.67 5.32
C VAL A 152 -7.35 -14.52 6.74
N PRO A 153 -7.61 -15.49 7.65
CA PRO A 153 -7.03 -15.47 8.99
C PRO A 153 -5.51 -15.49 8.95
N VAL A 154 -4.88 -14.65 9.77
CA VAL A 154 -3.41 -14.61 9.93
C VAL A 154 -2.89 -15.97 10.39
N ALA A 155 -3.62 -16.70 11.23
CA ALA A 155 -3.27 -18.05 11.63
C ALA A 155 -3.15 -19.02 10.44
N ARG A 156 -4.01 -18.88 9.42
CA ARG A 156 -3.91 -19.67 8.17
C ARG A 156 -2.71 -19.26 7.34
N VAL A 157 -2.45 -17.96 7.27
CA VAL A 157 -1.29 -17.39 6.55
C VAL A 157 0.03 -17.89 7.15
N LEU A 158 0.15 -17.91 8.48
CA LEU A 158 1.35 -18.29 9.21
C LEU A 158 1.42 -19.79 9.55
N SER A 159 0.45 -20.57 9.11
CA SER A 159 0.46 -22.02 9.37
C SER A 159 1.65 -22.71 8.69
N GLU A 160 2.03 -23.88 9.21
CA GLU A 160 3.03 -24.77 8.60
C GLU A 160 2.58 -25.38 7.26
N SER A 161 1.35 -25.09 6.81
CA SER A 161 0.85 -25.58 5.53
C SER A 161 1.64 -24.98 4.37
N GLU A 162 2.03 -25.82 3.43
CA GLU A 162 2.63 -25.42 2.14
C GLU A 162 1.57 -25.22 1.05
N ALA A 163 0.29 -25.41 1.38
CA ALA A 163 -0.80 -25.23 0.42
C ALA A 163 -0.96 -23.75 0.06
N THR A 164 -1.02 -23.46 -1.24
CA THR A 164 -1.31 -22.14 -1.79
C THR A 164 -2.54 -21.53 -1.11
N ILE A 165 -2.40 -20.31 -0.59
CA ILE A 165 -3.51 -19.54 -0.02
C ILE A 165 -4.44 -19.15 -1.17
N SER A 166 -5.73 -19.46 -1.04
CA SER A 166 -6.70 -19.36 -2.13
C SER A 166 -8.03 -18.77 -1.66
N LEU A 167 -8.98 -18.61 -2.59
CA LEU A 167 -10.34 -18.15 -2.28
C LEU A 167 -11.08 -19.05 -1.29
N ALA A 168 -10.70 -20.35 -1.20
CA ALA A 168 -11.29 -21.26 -0.22
C ALA A 168 -10.86 -20.95 1.23
N ASP A 169 -9.77 -20.20 1.41
CA ASP A 169 -9.29 -19.75 2.72
C ASP A 169 -9.94 -18.42 3.15
N ALA A 170 -10.73 -17.79 2.27
CA ALA A 170 -11.33 -16.49 2.55
C ALA A 170 -12.60 -16.64 3.42
N GLU A 171 -12.60 -16.03 4.60
CA GLU A 171 -13.77 -15.99 5.50
C GLU A 171 -14.73 -14.87 5.17
N THR A 172 -14.24 -13.82 4.52
CA THR A 172 -15.02 -12.65 4.17
C THR A 172 -14.57 -12.17 2.81
N THR A 173 -15.55 -11.81 1.97
CA THR A 173 -15.31 -11.22 0.66
C THR A 173 -16.23 -10.03 0.53
N ILE A 174 -15.66 -8.88 0.18
CA ILE A 174 -16.43 -7.66 -0.09
C ILE A 174 -16.11 -7.14 -1.49
N PRO A 175 -17.09 -6.54 -2.20
CA PRO A 175 -16.84 -5.91 -3.49
C PRO A 175 -15.85 -4.76 -3.36
N LEU A 176 -15.04 -4.57 -4.40
CA LEU A 176 -14.04 -3.52 -4.51
C LEU A 176 -14.35 -2.66 -5.74
N PRO A 177 -14.09 -1.34 -5.73
CA PRO A 177 -14.14 -0.56 -6.95
C PRO A 177 -12.98 -0.92 -7.88
N LEU A 178 -13.13 -0.58 -9.16
CA LEU A 178 -12.05 -0.71 -10.15
C LEU A 178 -10.88 0.23 -9.82
N PHE A 179 -9.71 -0.14 -10.36
CA PHE A 179 -8.45 0.61 -10.24
C PHE A 179 -7.93 0.77 -8.82
N ALA A 180 -8.41 -0.06 -7.88
CA ALA A 180 -7.89 -0.08 -6.52
C ALA A 180 -6.39 -0.42 -6.51
N GLN A 181 -5.60 0.42 -5.84
CA GLN A 181 -4.16 0.25 -5.65
C GLN A 181 -3.79 -0.15 -4.23
N GLY A 182 -4.62 0.20 -3.24
CA GLY A 182 -4.34 -0.03 -1.84
C GLY A 182 -5.57 0.08 -0.97
N ALA A 183 -5.42 -0.38 0.27
CA ALA A 183 -6.51 -0.37 1.24
C ALA A 183 -6.02 -0.22 2.68
N THR A 184 -6.82 0.43 3.51
CA THR A 184 -6.59 0.43 4.96
C THR A 184 -7.91 0.52 5.72
N PHE A 185 -7.96 -0.08 6.91
CA PHE A 185 -9.13 0.02 7.78
C PHE A 185 -9.05 1.30 8.60
N GLY A 186 -10.10 2.12 8.52
CA GLY A 186 -10.24 3.31 9.35
C GLY A 186 -11.02 3.01 10.63
N ASP A 187 -11.53 4.07 11.26
CA ASP A 187 -12.42 3.97 12.42
C ASP A 187 -13.68 3.11 12.14
N GLU A 188 -14.24 2.59 13.25
CA GLU A 188 -15.16 1.45 13.31
C GLU A 188 -16.19 1.44 12.17
N GLY A 189 -16.00 0.47 11.27
CA GLY A 189 -16.94 0.15 10.20
C GLY A 189 -16.51 0.58 8.80
N SER A 190 -15.34 1.21 8.60
CA SER A 190 -14.93 1.69 7.28
C SER A 190 -13.59 1.17 6.76
N ILE A 191 -13.53 1.00 5.43
CA ILE A 191 -12.31 0.71 4.68
C ILE A 191 -12.08 1.85 3.71
N TRP A 192 -10.85 2.36 3.68
CA TRP A 192 -10.40 3.35 2.70
C TRP A 192 -9.67 2.65 1.57
N ILE A 193 -9.99 3.01 0.34
CA ILE A 193 -9.45 2.45 -0.89
C ILE A 193 -8.86 3.57 -1.74
N SER A 194 -7.58 3.47 -2.07
CA SER A 194 -6.94 4.33 -3.08
C SER A 194 -7.19 3.74 -4.46
N GLN A 195 -7.48 4.59 -5.43
CA GLN A 195 -7.76 4.19 -6.80
C GLN A 195 -6.95 5.03 -7.77
N SER A 196 -6.17 4.38 -8.63
CA SER A 196 -5.32 5.07 -9.61
C SER A 196 -5.07 4.20 -10.83
N ALA A 197 -4.86 4.85 -11.97
CA ALA A 197 -4.43 4.21 -13.21
C ALA A 197 -3.38 5.10 -13.88
N GLY A 198 -2.30 5.37 -13.15
CA GLY A 198 -1.22 6.29 -13.55
C GLY A 198 -1.54 7.76 -13.21
N ASN A 199 -1.13 8.71 -14.06
CA ASN A 199 -1.26 10.16 -13.78
C ASN A 199 -2.63 10.80 -14.03
N ARG A 200 -3.66 10.00 -14.27
CA ARG A 200 -5.03 10.46 -14.54
C ARG A 200 -5.78 10.70 -13.23
N PRO A 201 -7.04 11.22 -13.25
CA PRO A 201 -7.81 11.39 -12.03
C PRO A 201 -7.80 10.12 -11.20
N ALA A 202 -7.32 10.26 -9.98
CA ALA A 202 -7.30 9.23 -8.98
C ALA A 202 -8.37 9.54 -7.93
N PHE A 203 -8.72 8.53 -7.15
CA PHE A 203 -9.78 8.66 -6.18
C PHE A 203 -9.42 7.98 -4.87
N LEU A 204 -10.09 8.44 -3.83
CA LEU A 204 -10.15 7.80 -2.53
C LEU A 204 -11.61 7.44 -2.26
N SER A 205 -11.89 6.16 -2.08
CA SER A 205 -13.22 5.68 -1.70
C SER A 205 -13.24 5.26 -0.24
N ARG A 206 -14.33 5.56 0.46
CA ARG A 206 -14.65 5.00 1.76
C ARG A 206 -15.76 3.98 1.58
N LEU A 207 -15.53 2.75 2.01
CA LEU A 207 -16.49 1.65 1.92
C LEU A 207 -16.95 1.23 3.33
N ASP A 208 -18.16 0.68 3.45
CA ASP A 208 -18.58 -0.06 4.62
C ASP A 208 -17.80 -1.38 4.68
N SER A 209 -17.13 -1.62 5.80
CA SER A 209 -16.20 -2.74 5.99
C SER A 209 -16.85 -4.12 5.98
N ARG A 210 -18.19 -4.19 6.15
CA ARG A 210 -18.93 -5.45 6.19
C ARG A 210 -19.51 -5.82 4.83
N THR A 211 -19.93 -4.81 4.07
CA THR A 211 -20.69 -4.99 2.84
C THR A 211 -19.93 -4.58 1.58
N GLY A 212 -18.86 -3.79 1.71
CA GLY A 212 -18.18 -3.12 0.59
C GLY A 212 -19.01 -2.01 -0.05
N ALA A 213 -20.14 -1.61 0.55
CA ALA A 213 -20.97 -0.54 0.02
C ALA A 213 -20.20 0.80 0.03
N LEU A 214 -20.26 1.55 -1.07
CA LEU A 214 -19.63 2.85 -1.17
C LEU A 214 -20.31 3.84 -0.22
N LEU A 215 -19.56 4.35 0.75
CA LEU A 215 -20.02 5.37 1.69
C LEU A 215 -19.68 6.78 1.19
N ALA A 216 -18.51 6.95 0.59
CA ALA A 216 -18.08 8.23 0.04
C ALA A 216 -16.98 8.06 -1.01
N HIS A 217 -16.83 9.05 -1.88
CA HIS A 217 -15.86 9.07 -2.97
C HIS A 217 -15.27 10.47 -3.13
N TYR A 218 -13.95 10.55 -3.23
CA TYR A 218 -13.20 11.80 -3.22
C TYR A 218 -12.14 11.80 -4.31
N ALA A 219 -11.92 12.95 -4.96
CA ALA A 219 -10.79 13.10 -5.86
C ALA A 219 -9.47 13.08 -5.06
N ALA A 220 -8.44 12.43 -5.60
CA ALA A 220 -7.13 12.24 -4.97
C ALA A 220 -5.98 12.62 -5.93
N PRO A 221 -4.74 12.81 -5.41
CA PRO A 221 -3.56 12.97 -6.25
C PRO A 221 -3.36 11.81 -7.22
N GLY A 222 -3.04 12.11 -8.49
CA GLY A 222 -2.72 11.09 -9.48
C GLY A 222 -1.49 10.26 -9.08
N GLY A 223 -1.45 8.99 -9.50
CA GLY A 223 -0.40 8.05 -9.12
C GLY A 223 -0.40 7.67 -7.65
N ILE A 224 -1.49 7.91 -6.91
CA ILE A 224 -1.65 7.39 -5.54
C ILE A 224 -1.62 5.86 -5.58
N GLU A 225 -0.76 5.28 -4.75
CA GLU A 225 -0.59 3.85 -4.60
C GLU A 225 -1.27 3.38 -3.31
N ASP A 226 -0.55 2.90 -2.31
CA ASP A 226 -1.15 2.27 -1.13
C ASP A 226 -1.46 3.24 0.02
N LEU A 227 -2.16 2.75 1.06
CA LEU A 227 -2.71 3.52 2.18
C LEU A 227 -2.37 2.91 3.55
N GLY A 228 -2.24 3.77 4.57
CA GLY A 228 -2.16 3.35 5.96
C GLY A 228 -2.96 4.27 6.88
N HIS A 229 -3.72 3.71 7.80
CA HIS A 229 -4.44 4.46 8.83
C HIS A 229 -3.56 4.65 10.06
N ALA A 230 -3.40 5.90 10.49
CA ALA A 230 -2.63 6.25 11.67
C ALA A 230 -3.52 6.31 12.93
N PRO A 231 -2.95 6.12 14.13
CA PRO A 231 -3.70 6.19 15.39
C PRO A 231 -4.40 7.52 15.69
N ASP A 232 -4.00 8.61 15.02
CA ASP A 232 -4.63 9.94 15.13
C ASP A 232 -5.77 10.15 14.13
N GLY A 233 -6.24 9.09 13.46
CA GLY A 233 -7.33 9.11 12.51
C GLY A 233 -6.97 9.67 11.14
N LYS A 234 -5.69 10.02 10.91
CA LYS A 234 -5.21 10.45 9.59
C LYS A 234 -4.91 9.24 8.73
N LEU A 235 -5.06 9.41 7.42
CA LEU A 235 -4.55 8.44 6.45
C LEU A 235 -3.18 8.91 5.98
N TRP A 236 -2.33 7.97 5.64
CA TRP A 236 -1.09 8.19 4.92
C TRP A 236 -1.16 7.47 3.60
N ALA A 237 -0.65 8.12 2.58
CA ALA A 237 -0.60 7.60 1.23
C ALA A 237 0.77 7.88 0.61
N VAL A 238 1.07 7.20 -0.48
CA VAL A 238 2.24 7.50 -1.30
C VAL A 238 1.83 7.62 -2.75
N SER A 239 2.53 8.46 -3.51
CA SER A 239 2.33 8.57 -4.95
C SER A 239 3.62 8.31 -5.73
N GLU A 240 3.50 7.55 -6.82
CA GLU A 240 4.59 7.30 -7.76
C GLU A 240 4.75 8.40 -8.83
N ALA A 241 3.80 9.35 -8.88
CA ALA A 241 3.75 10.35 -9.92
C ALA A 241 4.95 11.30 -9.84
N GLY A 242 5.86 11.25 -10.81
CA GLY A 242 7.07 12.07 -10.81
C GLY A 242 8.33 11.37 -10.32
N THR A 243 8.25 10.08 -9.97
CA THR A 243 9.44 9.21 -9.89
C THR A 243 10.21 9.22 -11.22
N GLN A 244 11.46 8.78 -11.25
CA GLN A 244 12.29 8.88 -12.48
C GLN A 244 11.61 8.27 -13.71
N ARG A 245 11.04 7.07 -13.56
CA ARG A 245 10.26 6.38 -14.61
C ARG A 245 9.08 7.22 -15.11
N TRP A 246 8.42 7.94 -14.20
CA TRP A 246 7.20 8.69 -14.41
C TRP A 246 7.37 10.22 -14.44
N ASN A 247 8.60 10.72 -14.57
CA ASN A 247 8.89 12.16 -14.46
C ASN A 247 8.23 13.01 -15.56
N ARG A 248 7.80 12.38 -16.67
CA ARG A 248 7.06 13.04 -17.76
C ARG A 248 5.56 13.17 -17.52
N TRP A 249 5.04 12.66 -16.40
CA TRP A 249 3.63 12.79 -16.07
C TRP A 249 3.24 14.25 -15.78
N SER A 250 2.00 14.61 -16.12
CA SER A 250 1.44 15.94 -15.84
C SER A 250 1.40 16.23 -14.34
N THR A 251 1.09 15.23 -13.53
CA THR A 251 1.21 15.27 -12.08
C THR A 251 2.65 15.00 -11.66
N PHE A 252 3.22 15.88 -10.86
CA PHE A 252 4.47 15.67 -10.13
C PHE A 252 4.19 15.75 -8.65
N TYR A 253 4.07 14.57 -8.04
CA TYR A 253 3.72 14.40 -6.65
C TYR A 253 4.40 13.16 -6.04
N PRO A 254 5.73 12.96 -6.18
CA PRO A 254 6.39 11.75 -5.73
C PRO A 254 6.66 11.82 -4.23
N VAL A 255 5.59 11.94 -3.44
CA VAL A 255 5.63 12.19 -2.00
C VAL A 255 4.83 11.14 -1.26
N VAL A 256 5.22 10.97 0.00
CA VAL A 256 4.46 10.35 1.06
C VAL A 256 3.70 11.48 1.74
N PHE A 257 2.39 11.34 1.90
CA PHE A 257 1.56 12.46 2.35
C PHE A 257 0.43 12.02 3.28
N GLU A 258 0.13 12.90 4.21
CA GLU A 258 -0.97 12.79 5.16
C GLU A 258 -2.26 13.30 4.51
N ILE A 259 -3.36 12.60 4.75
CA ILE A 259 -4.72 12.99 4.37
C ILE A 259 -5.54 13.07 5.64
N ASP A 260 -6.20 14.21 5.84
CA ASP A 260 -7.15 14.45 6.91
C ASP A 260 -8.57 14.11 6.44
N PRO A 261 -9.16 12.97 6.86
CA PRO A 261 -10.48 12.57 6.38
C PRO A 261 -11.58 13.59 6.70
N ALA A 262 -11.42 14.39 7.77
CA ALA A 262 -12.40 15.38 8.19
C ALA A 262 -12.44 16.62 7.28
N LYS A 263 -11.46 16.79 6.40
CA LYS A 263 -11.34 17.93 5.46
C LYS A 263 -11.61 17.53 4.01
N LEU A 264 -11.90 16.26 3.75
CA LEU A 264 -12.21 15.78 2.41
C LEU A 264 -13.56 16.34 1.94
N VAL A 265 -13.58 16.81 0.69
CA VAL A 265 -14.78 17.28 0.01
C VAL A 265 -15.08 16.34 -1.15
N VAL A 266 -16.35 15.90 -1.22
CA VAL A 266 -16.83 15.03 -2.29
C VAL A 266 -16.64 15.70 -3.66
N ALA A 267 -16.26 14.88 -4.64
CA ALA A 267 -16.03 15.31 -6.02
C ALA A 267 -17.35 15.62 -6.76
#